data_AF-A0A8T5IVE7-F1
#
_entry.id   AF-A0A8T5IVE7-F1
#
_cell.length_a   1.000
_cell.length_b   1.000
_cell.length_c   1.000
_cell.angle_alpha   90.00
_cell.angle_beta   90.00
_cell.angle_gamma   90.00
#
_symmetry.space_group_name_H-M   'P 1'
#
loop_
_entity.id
_entity.type
_entity.pdbx_description
1 polymer ?
#
loop_
_entity_poly.entity_id
_entity_poly.type
_entity_poly.pdbx_seq_one_letter_code
_entity_poly.pdbx_strand_id
1 'polypeptide(L)'
;MGYLQKRPQKKVFRKEKIDSLRNQAIEKIKSKLLPNEKIIKIILIGSSIKNSFGEYEQPGFRGSLFSDFDFIVFVKDDFEIPKWLEREPDGKPFPEDSMNLAYRNKEFIENKYDVEVFFIKNANVQDPKIQELGELAGIPITSDSKHKHLIVYSSE
;
A
#
# COMPACT_ATOMS: atom_id res chain seq x y z
N MET A 1 13.08 9.66 23.33
CA MET A 1 12.86 10.96 22.64
C MET A 1 13.90 11.09 21.53
N GLY A 2 13.46 11.16 20.28
CA GLY A 2 14.34 11.02 19.09
C GLY A 2 15.08 12.30 18.69
N TYR A 3 16.33 12.13 18.25
CA TYR A 3 17.35 13.13 17.91
C TYR A 3 17.07 14.02 16.67
N LEU A 4 15.84 14.14 16.18
CA LEU A 4 15.51 15.01 15.04
C LEU A 4 14.77 16.25 15.52
N GLN A 5 15.51 17.34 15.73
CA GLN A 5 14.95 18.61 16.21
C GLN A 5 13.95 19.26 15.22
N LYS A 6 14.01 18.93 13.92
CA LYS A 6 13.04 19.35 12.89
C LYS A 6 12.90 18.27 11.81
N ARG A 7 11.67 17.96 11.38
CA ARG A 7 11.43 17.08 10.22
C ARG A 7 11.87 17.78 8.93
N PRO A 8 12.43 17.05 7.94
CA PRO A 8 12.67 17.64 6.63
C PRO A 8 11.36 18.12 6.02
N GLN A 9 11.38 19.26 5.33
CA GLN A 9 10.20 19.71 4.59
C GLN A 9 9.92 18.69 3.47
N LYS A 10 8.77 18.00 3.53
CA LYS A 10 8.29 17.28 2.36
C LYS A 10 7.70 18.30 1.39
N LYS A 11 8.13 18.24 0.13
CA LYS A 11 7.60 19.06 -0.95
C LYS A 11 6.53 18.25 -1.67
N VAL A 12 5.29 18.75 -1.68
CA VAL A 12 4.25 18.17 -2.54
C VAL A 12 4.74 18.26 -3.98
N PHE A 13 4.83 17.11 -4.63
CA PHE A 13 5.31 17.07 -6.00
C PHE A 13 4.24 17.60 -6.95
N ARG A 14 4.69 18.17 -8.07
CA ARG A 14 3.76 18.47 -9.16
C ARG A 14 3.22 17.17 -9.72
N LYS A 15 1.99 17.22 -10.25
CA LYS A 15 1.25 16.07 -10.76
C LYS A 15 2.09 15.23 -11.74
N GLU A 16 2.87 15.85 -12.61
CA GLU A 16 3.68 15.14 -13.60
C GLU A 16 4.74 14.24 -12.96
N LYS A 17 5.37 14.71 -11.87
CA LYS A 17 6.34 13.89 -11.12
C LYS A 17 5.63 12.81 -10.31
N ILE A 18 4.45 13.10 -9.75
CA ILE A 18 3.63 12.08 -9.08
C ILE A 18 3.25 10.98 -10.05
N ASP A 19 2.73 11.33 -11.22
CA ASP A 19 2.33 10.39 -12.27
C ASP A 19 3.52 9.56 -12.76
N SER A 20 4.69 10.17 -12.96
CA SER A 20 5.93 9.47 -13.32
C SER A 20 6.35 8.46 -12.25
N LEU A 21 6.43 8.86 -10.98
CA LEU A 21 6.82 7.96 -9.89
C LEU A 21 5.78 6.84 -9.68
N ARG A 22 4.49 7.17 -9.77
CA ARG A 22 3.38 6.21 -9.69
C ARG A 22 3.49 5.14 -10.76
N ASN A 23 3.73 5.53 -12.01
CA ASN A 23 3.85 4.57 -13.11
C ASN A 23 5.07 3.67 -12.91
N GLN A 24 6.20 4.20 -12.43
CA GLN A 24 7.36 3.37 -12.07
C GLN A 24 7.03 2.36 -10.96
N ALA A 25 6.30 2.79 -9.93
CA ALA A 25 5.86 1.90 -8.85
C ALA A 25 4.95 0.78 -9.36
N ILE A 26 4.00 1.12 -10.25
CA ILE A 26 3.10 0.16 -10.89
C ILE A 26 3.86 -0.88 -11.73
N GLU A 27 4.80 -0.46 -12.57
CA GLU A 27 5.55 -1.40 -13.40
C GLU A 27 6.48 -2.29 -12.56
N LYS A 28 7.09 -1.71 -11.51
CA LYS A 28 7.94 -2.48 -10.60
C LYS A 28 7.13 -3.47 -9.76
N ILE A 29 5.95 -3.11 -9.27
CA ILE A 29 5.11 -4.06 -8.51
C ILE A 29 4.61 -5.19 -9.42
N LYS A 30 4.17 -4.86 -10.64
CA LYS A 30 3.75 -5.87 -11.62
C LYS A 30 4.88 -6.84 -11.95
N SER A 31 6.08 -6.34 -12.26
CA SER A 31 7.23 -7.22 -12.57
C SER A 31 7.69 -8.09 -11.39
N LYS A 32 7.40 -7.70 -10.15
CA LYS A 32 7.74 -8.48 -8.95
C LYS A 32 6.70 -9.51 -8.55
N LEU A 33 5.43 -9.26 -8.91
CA LEU A 33 4.30 -10.06 -8.46
C LEU A 33 3.66 -10.88 -9.58
N LEU A 34 3.77 -10.44 -10.84
CA LEU A 34 3.17 -11.08 -12.01
C LEU A 34 4.27 -11.67 -12.92
N PRO A 35 3.96 -12.75 -13.66
CA PRO A 35 2.71 -13.51 -13.61
C PRO A 35 2.64 -14.40 -12.36
N ASN A 36 1.49 -14.39 -11.67
CA ASN A 36 1.20 -15.30 -10.57
C ASN A 36 -0.31 -15.53 -10.48
N GLU A 37 -0.74 -16.77 -10.72
CA GLU A 37 -2.15 -17.19 -10.73
C GLU A 37 -2.86 -17.13 -9.37
N LYS A 38 -2.10 -16.92 -8.30
CA LYS A 38 -2.63 -16.72 -6.95
C LYS A 38 -2.96 -15.26 -6.67
N ILE A 39 -2.57 -14.33 -7.54
CA ILE A 39 -2.93 -12.91 -7.43
C ILE A 39 -4.23 -12.69 -8.17
N ILE A 40 -5.23 -12.19 -7.44
CA ILE A 40 -6.58 -11.93 -7.94
C ILE A 40 -6.68 -10.48 -8.43
N LYS A 41 -6.21 -9.54 -7.61
CA LYS A 41 -6.32 -8.10 -7.89
C LYS A 41 -5.20 -7.34 -7.21
N ILE A 42 -4.68 -6.32 -7.89
CA ILE A 42 -3.74 -5.35 -7.33
C ILE A 42 -4.37 -3.97 -7.46
N ILE A 43 -4.40 -3.23 -6.36
CA ILE A 43 -4.83 -1.84 -6.35
C ILE A 43 -3.76 -0.96 -5.71
N LEU A 44 -3.70 0.29 -6.16
CA LEU A 44 -2.89 1.34 -5.58
C LEU A 44 -3.81 2.34 -4.87
N ILE A 45 -3.46 2.68 -3.64
CA ILE A 45 -4.18 3.66 -2.81
C ILE A 45 -3.22 4.78 -2.36
N GLY A 46 -3.67 5.61 -1.42
CA GLY A 46 -2.82 6.59 -0.76
C GLY A 46 -2.57 7.87 -1.56
N SER A 47 -1.55 8.61 -1.12
CA SER A 47 -1.29 10.00 -1.54
C SER A 47 -0.96 10.17 -3.04
N SER A 48 -0.38 9.14 -3.66
CA SER A 48 -0.05 9.13 -5.10
C SER A 48 -1.28 9.17 -6.02
N ILE A 49 -2.43 8.69 -5.55
CA ILE A 49 -3.71 8.73 -6.25
C ILE A 49 -4.48 10.02 -5.94
N LYS A 50 -4.27 10.57 -4.74
CA LYS A 50 -4.88 11.82 -4.27
C LYS A 50 -4.16 13.09 -4.76
N ASN A 51 -3.04 12.95 -5.50
CA ASN A 51 -2.17 14.05 -5.93
C ASN A 51 -1.57 14.87 -4.76
N SER A 52 -1.44 14.24 -3.59
CA SER A 52 -0.85 14.83 -2.37
C SER A 52 0.48 14.15 -2.00
N PHE A 53 1.11 13.45 -2.94
CA PHE A 53 2.37 12.75 -2.69
C PHE A 53 3.48 13.74 -2.31
N GLY A 54 4.15 13.48 -1.18
CA GLY A 54 5.06 14.44 -0.55
C GLY A 54 4.37 15.39 0.45
N GLU A 55 3.12 15.14 0.86
CA GLU A 55 2.50 15.82 2.00
C GLU A 55 2.68 15.00 3.30
N TYR A 56 2.57 15.66 4.46
CA TYR A 56 2.47 14.98 5.75
C TYR A 56 1.01 14.77 6.11
N GLU A 57 0.59 13.51 6.32
CA GLU A 57 -0.73 13.24 6.90
C GLU A 57 -0.71 13.53 8.43
N GLN A 58 -1.80 14.11 8.97
CA GLN A 58 -1.96 14.37 10.41
C GLN A 58 -2.63 13.18 11.13
N PRO A 59 -2.31 12.88 12.41
CA PRO A 59 -1.17 13.34 13.19
C PRO A 59 0.00 12.35 12.99
N GLY A 60 0.88 12.67 12.03
CA GLY A 60 2.01 11.84 11.67
C GLY A 60 2.90 11.49 12.85
N PHE A 61 2.89 10.23 13.24
CA PHE A 61 3.71 9.66 14.33
C PHE A 61 4.41 8.36 13.93
N ARG A 62 4.81 8.18 12.67
CA ARG A 62 5.68 7.07 12.25
C ARG A 62 6.73 7.57 11.27
N GLY A 63 8.00 7.29 11.57
CA GLY A 63 9.21 7.94 11.07
C GLY A 63 9.55 7.79 9.58
N SER A 64 8.57 7.77 8.68
CA SER A 64 8.87 7.80 7.24
C SER A 64 9.23 9.23 6.81
N LEU A 65 10.49 9.42 6.41
CA LEU A 65 11.03 10.69 5.91
C LEU A 65 10.44 11.05 4.53
N PHE A 66 9.87 10.08 3.81
CA PHE A 66 9.31 10.23 2.47
C PHE A 66 7.87 9.69 2.39
N SER A 67 7.14 9.97 1.31
CA SER A 67 5.86 9.32 1.04
C SER A 67 6.12 7.94 0.43
N ASP A 68 5.32 6.96 0.82
CA ASP A 68 5.30 5.57 0.36
C ASP A 68 4.26 5.37 -0.74
N PHE A 69 4.45 4.30 -1.52
CA PHE A 69 3.42 3.78 -2.41
C PHE A 69 2.70 2.61 -1.75
N ASP A 70 1.39 2.76 -1.54
CA ASP A 70 0.56 1.81 -0.81
C ASP A 70 -0.22 0.92 -1.77
N PHE A 71 0.15 -0.35 -1.85
CA PHE A 71 -0.57 -1.34 -2.65
C PHE A 71 -1.37 -2.29 -1.77
N ILE A 72 -2.56 -2.65 -2.22
CA ILE A 72 -3.31 -3.78 -1.67
C ILE A 72 -3.38 -4.86 -2.74
N VAL A 73 -3.02 -6.08 -2.35
CA VAL A 73 -2.95 -7.26 -3.20
C VAL A 73 -3.90 -8.30 -2.65
N PHE A 74 -4.93 -8.60 -3.44
CA PHE A 74 -5.89 -9.65 -3.14
C PHE A 74 -5.34 -10.97 -3.67
N VAL A 75 -5.27 -11.98 -2.82
CA VAL A 75 -4.59 -13.25 -3.11
C VAL A 75 -5.41 -14.45 -2.69
N LYS A 76 -5.14 -15.61 -3.29
CA LYS A 76 -5.63 -16.91 -2.81
C LYS A 76 -5.09 -17.20 -1.41
N ASP A 77 -5.83 -18.01 -0.64
CA ASP A 77 -5.55 -18.22 0.78
C ASP A 77 -4.22 -18.93 1.07
N ASP A 78 -3.73 -19.68 0.08
CA ASP A 78 -2.46 -20.43 0.07
C ASP A 78 -1.31 -19.65 -0.59
N PHE A 79 -1.46 -18.33 -0.76
CA PHE A 79 -0.39 -17.48 -1.28
C PHE A 79 0.77 -17.36 -0.28
N GLU A 80 1.98 -17.58 -0.79
CA GLU A 80 3.21 -17.38 -0.03
C GLU A 80 3.75 -15.97 -0.26
N ILE A 81 4.04 -15.27 0.83
CA ILE A 81 4.54 -13.92 0.76
C ILE A 81 5.98 -13.92 0.21
N PRO A 82 6.28 -13.11 -0.83
CA PRO A 82 7.62 -13.04 -1.37
C PRO A 82 8.66 -12.55 -0.36
N LYS A 83 9.85 -13.17 -0.34
CA LYS A 83 10.94 -12.84 0.59
C LYS A 83 11.58 -11.47 0.41
N TRP A 84 11.29 -10.78 -0.70
CA TRP A 84 11.79 -9.41 -0.93
C TRP A 84 11.02 -8.36 -0.13
N LEU A 85 9.96 -8.78 0.56
CA LEU A 85 9.12 -7.97 1.43
C LEU A 85 9.41 -8.32 2.89
N GLU A 86 9.63 -7.29 3.70
CA GLU A 86 9.81 -7.43 5.14
C GLU A 86 8.49 -7.13 5.85
N ARG A 87 8.14 -7.93 6.86
CA ARG A 87 6.90 -7.71 7.62
C ARG A 87 7.00 -6.40 8.40
N GLU A 88 5.96 -5.57 8.34
CA GLU A 88 5.92 -4.34 9.11
C GLU A 88 5.75 -4.68 10.61
N PRO A 89 6.67 -4.24 11.48
CA PRO A 89 6.72 -4.68 12.87
C PRO A 89 5.58 -4.13 13.73
N ASP A 90 4.90 -3.07 13.30
CA ASP A 90 3.87 -2.35 14.05
C ASP A 90 2.43 -2.63 13.54
N GLY A 91 2.25 -3.59 12.62
CA GLY A 91 0.98 -4.24 12.25
C GLY A 91 -0.20 -3.32 11.93
N LYS A 92 0.00 -2.09 11.45
CA LYS A 92 -1.14 -1.24 11.05
C LYS A 92 -1.62 -1.61 9.65
N PRO A 93 -2.94 -1.47 9.34
CA PRO A 93 -4.01 -0.92 10.18
C PRO A 93 -4.83 -1.94 10.99
N PHE A 94 -4.48 -3.24 10.99
CA PHE A 94 -5.27 -4.27 11.67
C PHE A 94 -4.46 -4.94 12.79
N PRO A 95 -4.86 -4.77 14.06
CA PRO A 95 -4.12 -5.29 15.21
C PRO A 95 -4.13 -6.83 15.32
N GLU A 96 -4.90 -7.52 14.49
CA GLU A 96 -4.94 -8.98 14.44
C GLU A 96 -4.23 -9.52 13.18
N ASP A 97 -3.19 -10.32 13.41
CA ASP A 97 -2.38 -11.03 12.39
C ASP A 97 -3.19 -11.90 11.41
N SER A 98 -4.43 -12.24 11.79
CA SER A 98 -5.39 -13.02 10.99
C SER A 98 -5.95 -12.26 9.79
N MET A 99 -5.95 -10.92 9.84
CA MET A 99 -6.67 -10.10 8.89
C MET A 99 -5.80 -9.51 7.79
N ASN A 100 -4.57 -9.09 8.12
CA ASN A 100 -3.67 -8.45 7.18
C ASN A 100 -2.21 -8.72 7.51
N LEU A 101 -1.45 -8.98 6.47
CA LEU A 101 0.00 -8.99 6.55
C LEU A 101 0.50 -7.77 5.79
N ALA A 102 0.74 -6.68 6.52
CA ALA A 102 1.39 -5.49 5.99
C ALA A 102 2.88 -5.79 5.82
N TYR A 103 3.39 -5.57 4.61
CA TYR A 103 4.80 -5.73 4.29
C TYR A 103 5.36 -4.48 3.65
N ARG A 104 6.67 -4.27 3.81
CA ARG A 104 7.36 -3.12 3.27
C ARG A 104 8.62 -3.54 2.52
N ASN A 105 8.98 -2.74 1.51
CA ASN A 105 10.33 -2.73 0.95
C ASN A 105 10.80 -1.27 0.90
N LYS A 106 11.92 -0.98 1.57
CA LYS A 106 12.50 0.36 1.61
C LYS A 106 13.25 0.66 0.32
N GLU A 107 13.26 1.93 -0.07
CA GLU A 107 14.02 2.39 -1.24
C GLU A 107 13.58 1.69 -2.56
N PHE A 108 12.32 1.28 -2.61
CA PHE A 108 11.75 0.54 -3.74
C PHE A 108 11.78 1.32 -5.06
N ILE A 109 11.58 2.64 -5.06
CA ILE A 109 11.62 3.48 -6.26
C ILE A 109 12.75 4.49 -6.18
N GLU A 110 13.54 4.59 -7.26
CA GLU A 110 14.70 5.51 -7.37
C GLU A 110 15.67 5.40 -6.17
N ASN A 111 15.75 4.23 -5.51
CA ASN A 111 16.47 4.00 -4.25
C ASN A 111 16.13 5.04 -3.15
N LYS A 112 14.88 5.51 -3.12
CA LYS A 112 14.47 6.62 -2.27
C LYS A 112 13.08 6.47 -1.65
N TYR A 113 12.12 5.99 -2.43
CA TYR A 113 10.73 5.89 -1.97
C TYR A 113 10.39 4.45 -1.64
N ASP A 114 9.76 4.25 -0.51
CA ASP A 114 9.37 2.93 -0.04
C ASP A 114 8.07 2.48 -0.73
N VAL A 115 7.83 1.17 -0.65
CA VAL A 115 6.53 0.58 -0.97
C VAL A 115 6.01 -0.16 0.26
N GLU A 116 4.72 0.00 0.50
CA GLU A 116 3.97 -0.82 1.46
C GLU A 116 2.96 -1.66 0.68
N VAL A 117 2.88 -2.94 1.02
CA VAL A 117 2.05 -3.94 0.35
C VAL A 117 1.23 -4.68 1.40
N PHE A 118 -0.08 -4.55 1.30
CA PHE A 118 -1.04 -5.25 2.15
C PHE A 118 -1.58 -6.45 1.37
N PHE A 119 -1.40 -7.66 1.92
CA PHE A 119 -2.03 -8.85 1.32
C PHE A 119 -3.32 -9.19 2.02
N ILE A 120 -4.41 -9.27 1.25
CA ILE A 120 -5.73 -9.68 1.72
C ILE A 120 -6.05 -11.04 1.09
N LYS A 121 -6.26 -12.04 1.95
CA LYS A 121 -6.65 -13.38 1.55
C LYS A 121 -8.10 -13.42 1.06
N ASN A 122 -8.38 -14.25 0.07
CA ASN A 122 -9.69 -14.37 -0.55
C ASN A 122 -10.80 -14.71 0.47
N ALA A 123 -10.53 -15.61 1.41
CA ALA A 123 -11.47 -15.95 2.49
C ALA A 123 -11.88 -14.70 3.30
N ASN A 124 -10.95 -13.78 3.55
CA ASN A 124 -11.18 -12.55 4.29
C ASN A 124 -11.99 -11.52 3.48
N VAL A 125 -11.83 -11.48 2.16
CA VAL A 125 -12.59 -10.57 1.29
C VAL A 125 -14.08 -10.88 1.32
N GLN A 126 -14.45 -12.15 1.53
CA GLN A 126 -15.84 -12.59 1.56
C GLN A 126 -16.52 -12.41 2.93
N ASP A 127 -15.76 -12.04 3.97
CA ASP A 127 -16.30 -11.82 5.31
C ASP A 127 -16.84 -10.38 5.44
N PRO A 128 -18.14 -10.19 5.72
CA PRO A 128 -18.76 -8.86 5.82
C PRO A 128 -18.13 -7.98 6.90
N LYS A 129 -17.67 -8.55 8.02
CA LYS A 129 -17.02 -7.79 9.10
C LYS A 129 -15.67 -7.26 8.64
N ILE A 130 -14.94 -8.05 7.86
CA ILE A 130 -13.65 -7.64 7.30
C ILE A 130 -13.84 -6.58 6.22
N GLN A 131 -14.86 -6.72 5.37
CA GLN A 131 -15.23 -5.70 4.40
C GLN A 131 -15.50 -4.36 5.08
N GLU A 132 -16.34 -4.36 6.12
CA GLU A 132 -16.65 -3.15 6.91
C GLU A 132 -15.39 -2.54 7.52
N LEU A 133 -14.56 -3.35 8.20
CA LEU A 133 -13.32 -2.88 8.81
C LEU A 133 -12.32 -2.33 7.77
N GLY A 134 -12.24 -2.97 6.60
CA GLY A 134 -11.44 -2.49 5.48
C GLY A 134 -11.88 -1.13 4.97
N GLU A 135 -13.17 -0.98 4.70
CA GLU A 135 -13.74 0.30 4.25
C GLU A 135 -13.57 1.38 5.32
N LEU A 136 -13.73 1.07 6.61
CA LEU A 136 -13.42 2.03 7.70
C LEU A 136 -11.95 2.42 7.73
N ALA A 137 -11.04 1.50 7.37
CA ALA A 137 -9.60 1.74 7.31
C ALA A 137 -9.13 2.39 5.99
N GLY A 138 -10.03 2.69 5.05
CA GLY A 138 -9.65 3.29 3.76
C GLY A 138 -9.26 2.30 2.67
N ILE A 139 -9.49 1.00 2.88
CA ILE A 139 -9.18 -0.09 1.96
C ILE A 139 -10.44 -0.37 1.12
N PRO A 140 -10.39 -0.19 -0.21
CA PRO A 140 -11.53 -0.42 -1.08
C PRO A 140 -11.68 -1.91 -1.36
N ILE A 141 -12.22 -2.63 -0.38
CA ILE A 141 -12.45 -4.08 -0.45
C ILE A 141 -13.68 -4.38 -1.32
N THR A 142 -14.69 -3.53 -1.27
CA THR A 142 -15.97 -3.73 -1.97
C THR A 142 -15.99 -3.02 -3.33
N SER A 143 -16.92 -3.43 -4.21
CA SER A 143 -17.17 -2.74 -5.49
C SER A 143 -17.63 -1.29 -5.31
N ASP A 144 -18.31 -1.01 -4.20
CA ASP A 144 -18.98 0.26 -3.92
C ASP A 144 -18.14 1.18 -3.02
N SER A 145 -16.84 0.88 -2.91
CA SER A 145 -15.94 1.67 -2.05
C SER A 145 -15.91 3.13 -2.46
N LYS A 146 -16.02 4.00 -1.45
CA LYS A 146 -15.91 5.45 -1.61
C LYS A 146 -14.45 5.92 -1.66
N HIS A 147 -13.49 5.04 -1.39
CA HIS A 147 -12.07 5.39 -1.32
C HIS A 147 -11.46 5.46 -2.71
N LYS A 148 -10.78 6.58 -2.97
CA LYS A 148 -10.10 6.79 -4.24
C LYS A 148 -8.95 5.79 -4.39
N HIS A 149 -9.00 4.97 -5.44
CA HIS A 149 -8.01 3.96 -5.73
C HIS A 149 -7.79 3.81 -7.24
N LEU A 150 -6.74 3.10 -7.61
CA LEU A 150 -6.44 2.74 -8.99
C LEU A 150 -6.31 1.22 -9.08
N ILE A 151 -7.09 0.59 -9.97
CA ILE A 151 -6.92 -0.83 -10.29
C ILE A 151 -5.68 -0.97 -11.17
N VAL A 152 -4.69 -1.70 -10.67
CA VAL A 152 -3.41 -1.93 -11.33
C VAL A 152 -3.43 -3.22 -12.14
N TYR A 153 -4.10 -4.24 -11.60
CA TYR A 153 -4.31 -5.55 -12.21
C TYR A 153 -5.59 -6.18 -11.65
N SER A 154 -6.30 -6.93 -12.48
CA SER A 154 -7.42 -7.81 -12.11
C SER A 154 -7.35 -9.06 -12.96
N SER A 155 -7.54 -10.24 -12.37
CA SER A 155 -7.62 -11.52 -13.09
C SER A 155 -9.03 -11.83 -13.62
N GLU A 156 -10.01 -11.01 -13.24
CA GLU A 156 -11.40 -11.03 -13.76
C GLU A 156 -11.51 -10.38 -15.14
#